data_AF-A0A429U995-F1
#
_entry.id   AF-A0A429U995-F1
#
_cell.length_a   1.000
_cell.length_b   1.000
_cell.length_c   1.000
_cell.angle_alpha   90.00
_cell.angle_beta   90.00
_cell.angle_gamma   90.00
#
_symmetry.space_group_name_H-M   'P 1'
#
loop_
_entity.id
_entity.type
_entity.pdbx_description
1 polymer ?
#
loop_
_entity_poly.entity_id
_entity_poly.type
_entity_poly.pdbx_seq_one_letter_code
_entity_poly.pdbx_strand_id
1 'polypeptide(L)'
;MEQHVTAAGGFAYGVIGADIHVFGDGKPLYVLENRIPAPDRPLPPGSPYAAQLAALRAWRDEGPRLAVRWLHGPDGPGGQDGRTRLAAAYVREALTDGWRAVTAVPGPRAVLPPPGGQDLRPAGARGLTLLVDHADQWPLTHLTWLFSNALLHRPGVPARVLLLAHGADAWPAVRAALANHQAGTSAVALAPLGRGPAPA
;
A
#
# COMPACT_ATOMS: atom_id res chain seq x y z
N MET A 1 -17.84 8.17 -21.75
CA MET A 1 -16.82 7.55 -22.61
C MET A 1 -16.67 6.11 -22.17
N GLU A 2 -16.74 5.18 -23.10
CA GLU A 2 -16.66 3.75 -22.86
C GLU A 2 -15.44 3.22 -23.61
N GLN A 3 -14.65 2.35 -22.97
CA GLN A 3 -13.44 1.78 -23.54
C GLN A 3 -13.52 0.26 -23.46
N HIS A 4 -13.28 -0.41 -24.58
CA HIS A 4 -13.26 -1.87 -24.68
C HIS A 4 -11.83 -2.33 -24.97
N VAL A 5 -11.37 -3.35 -24.25
CA VAL A 5 -10.03 -3.93 -24.41
C VAL A 5 -10.19 -5.42 -24.69
N THR A 6 -9.57 -5.91 -25.77
CA THR A 6 -9.62 -7.31 -26.19
C THR A 6 -8.20 -7.88 -26.22
N ALA A 7 -8.01 -9.05 -25.60
CA ALA A 7 -6.78 -9.85 -25.74
C ALA A 7 -7.05 -11.07 -26.62
N ALA A 8 -6.19 -11.29 -27.62
CA ALA A 8 -6.21 -12.47 -28.47
C ALA A 8 -4.96 -13.31 -28.20
N GLY A 9 -5.13 -14.58 -27.83
CA GLY A 9 -4.01 -15.51 -27.57
C GLY A 9 -3.18 -15.19 -26.31
N GLY A 10 -3.72 -14.40 -25.37
CA GLY A 10 -3.01 -13.99 -24.16
C GLY A 10 -3.94 -13.48 -23.06
N PHE A 11 -3.43 -12.60 -22.20
CA PHE A 11 -4.13 -12.06 -21.04
C PHE A 11 -4.14 -10.54 -21.04
N ALA A 12 -5.19 -9.92 -20.49
CA ALA A 12 -5.28 -8.47 -20.30
C ALA A 12 -5.53 -8.11 -18.84
N TYR A 13 -4.98 -6.97 -18.42
CA TYR A 13 -5.26 -6.33 -17.15
C TYR A 13 -5.96 -5.01 -17.42
N GLY A 14 -7.04 -4.75 -16.69
CA GLY A 14 -7.82 -3.52 -16.79
C GLY A 14 -8.03 -2.92 -15.41
N VAL A 15 -8.05 -1.60 -15.32
CA VAL A 15 -8.47 -0.88 -14.12
C VAL A 15 -9.41 0.24 -14.52
N ILE A 16 -10.47 0.46 -13.74
CA ILE A 16 -11.38 1.58 -13.91
C ILE A 16 -11.05 2.62 -12.85
N GLY A 17 -10.73 3.84 -13.32
CA GLY A 17 -10.47 4.95 -12.42
C GLY A 17 -9.07 4.96 -11.79
N ALA A 18 -8.13 4.27 -12.43
CA ALA A 18 -6.70 4.33 -12.16
C ALA A 18 -5.97 4.22 -13.50
N ASP A 19 -4.65 4.33 -13.48
CA ASP A 19 -3.83 4.09 -14.68
C ASP A 19 -3.18 2.70 -14.64
N ILE A 20 -2.90 2.15 -15.82
CA ILE A 20 -1.99 1.01 -15.98
C ILE A 20 -0.72 1.54 -16.64
N HIS A 21 0.41 1.38 -15.95
CA HIS A 21 1.72 1.64 -16.52
C HIS A 21 2.30 0.32 -17.02
N VAL A 22 2.66 0.26 -18.29
CA VAL A 22 3.21 -0.93 -18.94
C VAL A 22 4.64 -0.68 -19.41
N PHE A 23 5.45 -1.73 -19.43
CA PHE A 23 6.70 -1.78 -20.17
C PHE A 23 6.44 -1.70 -21.67
N GLY A 24 7.50 -1.43 -22.45
CA GLY A 24 7.43 -1.49 -23.92
C GLY A 24 7.07 -2.87 -24.48
N ASP A 25 7.21 -3.93 -23.70
CA ASP A 25 6.79 -5.30 -24.05
C ASP A 25 5.31 -5.59 -23.69
N GLY A 26 4.57 -4.58 -23.20
CA GLY A 26 3.15 -4.68 -22.85
C GLY A 26 2.88 -5.27 -21.47
N LYS A 27 3.90 -5.69 -20.70
CA LYS A 27 3.68 -6.18 -19.33
C LYS A 27 3.47 -5.03 -18.36
N PRO A 28 2.56 -5.14 -17.39
CA PRO A 28 2.38 -4.10 -16.38
C PRO A 28 3.64 -3.95 -15.50
N LEU A 29 4.02 -2.70 -15.20
CA LEU A 29 5.04 -2.40 -14.18
C LEU A 29 4.61 -2.91 -12.81
N TYR A 30 3.32 -2.76 -12.53
CA TYR A 30 2.60 -3.23 -11.36
C TYR A 30 1.12 -3.37 -11.70
N VAL A 31 0.40 -4.12 -10.88
CA VAL A 31 -1.07 -4.17 -10.93
C VAL A 31 -1.65 -3.64 -9.62
N LEU A 32 -2.87 -3.10 -9.71
CA LEU A 32 -3.61 -2.57 -8.58
C LEU A 32 -4.84 -3.44 -8.36
N GLU A 33 -5.06 -3.84 -7.11
CA GLU A 33 -6.17 -4.73 -6.75
C GLU A 33 -6.95 -4.17 -5.57
N ASN A 34 -8.27 -4.39 -5.60
CA ASN A 34 -9.09 -4.17 -4.43
C ASN A 34 -8.62 -5.09 -3.30
N ARG A 35 -8.29 -4.51 -2.15
CA ARG A 35 -7.84 -5.31 -1.01
C ARG A 35 -9.04 -5.76 -0.20
N ILE A 36 -9.20 -7.08 -0.11
CA ILE A 36 -10.12 -7.72 0.83
C ILE A 36 -9.37 -7.89 2.15
N PRO A 37 -9.98 -7.58 3.30
CA PRO A 37 -9.32 -7.74 4.58
C PRO A 37 -9.03 -9.22 4.82
N ALA A 38 -7.81 -9.53 5.24
CA ALA A 38 -7.45 -10.87 5.68
C ALA A 38 -8.35 -11.28 6.87
N PRO A 39 -8.62 -12.59 7.06
CA PRO A 39 -9.38 -13.08 8.20
C PRO A 39 -8.82 -12.54 9.51
N ASP A 40 -9.71 -12.22 10.46
CA ASP A 40 -9.33 -11.55 11.70
C ASP A 40 -8.38 -12.44 12.51
N ARG A 41 -7.13 -11.99 12.58
CA ARG A 41 -6.18 -12.46 13.57
C ARG A 41 -5.98 -11.33 14.57
N PRO A 42 -6.50 -11.45 15.80
CA PRO A 42 -6.31 -10.44 16.81
C PRO A 42 -4.82 -10.16 17.02
N LEU A 43 -4.46 -8.88 17.10
CA LEU A 43 -3.15 -8.51 17.59
C LEU A 43 -3.03 -8.99 19.04
N PRO A 44 -1.86 -9.48 19.49
CA PRO A 44 -1.70 -9.92 20.86
C PRO A 44 -2.01 -8.77 21.83
N PRO A 45 -2.80 -9.00 22.89
CA PRO A 45 -3.17 -7.97 23.86
C PRO A 45 -1.91 -7.40 24.54
N GLY A 46 -1.92 -6.08 24.79
CA GLY A 46 -0.76 -5.37 25.36
C GLY A 46 0.43 -5.17 24.41
N SER A 47 0.29 -5.52 23.13
CA SER A 47 1.37 -5.34 22.16
C SER A 47 1.60 -3.87 21.78
N PRO A 48 2.83 -3.47 21.45
CA PRO A 48 3.14 -2.13 20.92
C PRO A 48 2.35 -1.80 19.64
N TYR A 49 1.74 -2.81 19.00
CA TYR A 49 0.90 -2.64 17.81
C TYR A 49 -0.37 -1.84 18.05
N ALA A 50 -0.96 -1.86 19.25
CA ALA A 50 -2.18 -1.09 19.52
C ALA A 50 -1.93 0.43 19.41
N ALA A 51 -0.82 0.90 20.01
CA ALA A 51 -0.40 2.29 19.92
C ALA A 51 0.00 2.66 18.48
N GLN A 52 0.70 1.77 17.78
CA GLN A 52 1.08 2.00 16.37
C GLN A 52 -0.15 2.04 15.45
N LEU A 53 -1.16 1.22 15.70
CA LEU A 53 -2.42 1.22 14.96
C LEU A 53 -3.19 2.51 15.20
N ALA A 54 -3.25 2.99 16.44
CA ALA A 54 -3.81 4.32 16.75
C ALA A 54 -3.06 5.44 16.02
N ALA A 55 -1.72 5.38 15.97
CA ALA A 55 -0.91 6.35 15.23
C ALA A 55 -1.10 6.27 13.70
N LEU A 56 -1.42 5.10 13.15
CA LEU A 56 -1.82 4.94 11.75
C LEU A 56 -3.21 5.52 11.48
N ARG A 57 -4.16 5.36 12.41
CA ARG A 57 -5.48 6.00 12.31
C ARG A 57 -5.40 7.51 12.33
N ALA A 58 -4.68 8.08 13.30
CA ALA A 58 -4.47 9.52 13.38
C ALA A 58 -3.85 10.07 12.08
N TRP A 59 -2.81 9.40 11.57
CA TRP A 59 -2.21 9.77 10.29
C TRP A 59 -3.14 9.63 9.08
N ARG A 60 -4.00 8.62 9.06
CA ARG A 60 -4.99 8.45 8.00
C ARG A 60 -5.97 9.62 7.99
N ASP A 61 -6.44 10.04 9.17
CA ASP A 61 -7.49 11.03 9.32
C ASP A 61 -6.97 12.48 9.27
N GLU A 62 -5.69 12.68 9.59
CA GLU A 62 -5.04 13.99 9.62
C GLU A 62 -4.09 14.22 8.42
N GLY A 63 -3.66 15.47 8.24
CA GLY A 63 -2.61 15.83 7.29
C GLY A 63 -3.10 16.19 5.88
N PRO A 64 -2.18 16.31 4.90
CA PRO A 64 -2.51 16.75 3.55
C PRO A 64 -3.36 15.73 2.79
N ARG A 65 -3.89 16.16 1.64
CA ARG A 65 -4.74 15.34 0.77
C ARG A 65 -4.06 14.02 0.41
N LEU A 66 -2.79 14.06 -0.01
CA LEU A 66 -1.95 12.88 -0.24
C LEU A 66 -0.90 12.79 0.86
N ALA A 67 -0.88 11.68 1.59
CA ALA A 67 0.17 11.39 2.56
C ALA A 67 0.75 9.99 2.33
N VAL A 68 2.06 9.88 2.49
CA VAL A 68 2.82 8.64 2.33
C VAL A 68 3.59 8.36 3.61
N ARG A 69 3.46 7.13 4.11
CA ARG A 69 4.16 6.66 5.29
C ARG A 69 5.03 5.46 4.94
N TRP A 70 6.31 5.58 5.25
CA TRP A 70 7.29 4.50 5.20
C TRP A 70 7.32 3.78 6.54
N LEU A 71 6.78 2.58 6.59
CA LEU A 71 6.80 1.73 7.78
C LEU A 71 7.90 0.68 7.61
N HIS A 72 8.91 0.74 8.46
CA HIS A 72 10.05 -0.17 8.38
C HIS A 72 10.40 -0.84 9.70
N GLY A 73 11.17 -1.92 9.67
CA GLY A 73 11.55 -2.65 10.86
C GLY A 73 12.42 -3.84 10.50
N PRO A 74 13.41 -4.19 11.35
CA PRO A 74 14.41 -5.20 11.03
C PRO A 74 13.80 -6.58 10.81
N ASP A 75 14.47 -7.37 9.97
CA ASP A 75 14.17 -8.78 9.80
C ASP A 75 14.63 -9.55 11.03
N GLY A 76 13.65 -10.01 11.80
CA GLY A 76 13.87 -10.82 13.00
C GLY A 76 12.60 -11.59 13.34
N PRO A 77 12.63 -12.46 14.37
CA PRO A 77 11.46 -13.23 14.80
C PRO A 77 10.26 -12.29 15.04
N GLY A 78 9.31 -12.33 14.11
CA GLY A 78 8.09 -11.52 14.13
C GLY A 78 8.20 -10.07 13.63
N GLY A 79 9.32 -9.65 13.02
CA GLY A 79 9.47 -8.33 12.41
C GLY A 79 8.60 -8.15 11.14
N GLN A 80 8.83 -8.99 10.13
CA GLN A 80 8.00 -9.00 8.91
C GLN A 80 6.55 -9.37 9.21
N ASP A 81 6.33 -10.45 9.95
CA ASP A 81 5.00 -10.88 10.41
C ASP A 81 4.25 -9.77 11.16
N GLY A 82 4.96 -9.02 12.00
CA GLY A 82 4.42 -7.90 12.76
C GLY A 82 3.96 -6.76 11.87
N ARG A 83 4.81 -6.38 10.90
CA ARG A 83 4.51 -5.32 9.93
C ARG A 83 3.31 -5.68 9.05
N THR A 84 3.29 -6.91 8.52
CA THR A 84 2.17 -7.41 7.70
C THR A 84 0.88 -7.52 8.52
N ARG A 85 0.94 -7.97 9.79
CA ARG A 85 -0.23 -8.02 10.69
C ARG A 85 -0.74 -6.62 11.03
N LEU A 86 0.14 -5.67 11.33
CA LEU A 86 -0.25 -4.29 11.60
C LEU A 86 -0.90 -3.65 10.36
N ALA A 87 -0.31 -3.84 9.17
CA ALA A 87 -0.90 -3.35 7.92
C ALA A 87 -2.27 -3.99 7.65
N ALA A 88 -2.44 -5.29 7.93
CA ALA A 88 -3.73 -5.97 7.79
C ALA A 88 -4.79 -5.43 8.76
N ALA A 89 -4.42 -5.19 10.02
CA ALA A 89 -5.31 -4.55 11.00
C ALA A 89 -5.71 -3.13 10.56
N TYR A 90 -4.75 -2.31 10.14
CA TYR A 90 -5.00 -0.96 9.64
C TYR A 90 -5.95 -0.96 8.42
N VAL A 91 -5.70 -1.82 7.43
CA VAL A 91 -6.57 -1.92 6.24
C VAL A 91 -7.99 -2.32 6.62
N ARG A 92 -8.15 -3.25 7.57
CA ARG A 92 -9.47 -3.69 8.02
C ARG A 92 -10.25 -2.53 8.64
N GLU A 93 -9.61 -1.76 9.52
CA GLU A 93 -10.24 -0.60 10.16
C GLU A 93 -10.53 0.52 9.18
N ALA A 94 -9.62 0.75 8.22
CA ALA A 94 -9.88 1.69 7.12
C ALA A 94 -11.14 1.29 6.34
N LEU A 95 -11.29 0.02 5.99
CA LEU A 95 -12.48 -0.48 5.31
C LEU A 95 -13.75 -0.32 6.18
N THR A 96 -13.70 -0.68 7.46
CA THR A 96 -14.81 -0.49 8.40
C THR A 96 -15.21 0.98 8.52
N ASP A 97 -14.23 1.88 8.50
CA ASP A 97 -14.44 3.33 8.58
C ASP A 97 -14.88 3.95 7.24
N GLY A 98 -15.09 3.16 6.18
CA GLY A 98 -15.57 3.61 4.88
C GLY A 98 -14.49 4.10 3.91
N TRP A 99 -13.23 3.78 4.16
CA TRP A 99 -12.14 4.00 3.21
C TRP A 99 -12.07 2.85 2.21
N ARG A 100 -11.67 3.15 0.96
CA ARG A 100 -11.34 2.12 -0.02
C ARG A 100 -9.90 1.65 0.20
N ALA A 101 -9.67 0.34 0.21
CA ALA A 101 -8.33 -0.24 0.30
C ALA A 101 -7.90 -0.87 -1.03
N VAL A 102 -6.69 -0.53 -1.47
CA VAL A 102 -6.05 -1.04 -2.69
C VAL A 102 -4.65 -1.54 -2.32
N THR A 103 -4.18 -2.57 -3.01
CA THR A 103 -2.79 -3.03 -2.91
C THR A 103 -2.11 -2.90 -4.27
N ALA A 104 -0.84 -2.52 -4.28
CA ALA A 104 0.00 -2.57 -5.47
C ALA A 104 0.87 -3.83 -5.44
N VAL A 105 0.89 -4.57 -6.55
CA VAL A 105 1.69 -5.79 -6.70
C VAL A 105 2.69 -5.58 -7.85
N PRO A 106 4.01 -5.79 -7.64
CA PRO A 106 5.01 -5.49 -8.65
C PRO A 106 4.96 -6.53 -9.78
N GLY A 107 4.88 -6.08 -11.03
CA GLY A 107 4.64 -6.97 -12.18
C GLY A 107 5.78 -7.92 -12.54
N PRO A 108 7.05 -7.49 -12.65
CA PRO A 108 8.12 -8.36 -13.15
C PRO A 108 8.67 -9.38 -12.13
N ARG A 109 8.17 -9.41 -10.89
CA ARG A 109 8.62 -10.33 -9.83
C ARG A 109 7.50 -11.11 -9.13
N ALA A 110 6.24 -10.83 -9.44
CA ALA A 110 5.10 -11.49 -8.82
C ALA A 110 4.46 -12.50 -9.77
N VAL A 111 3.86 -13.55 -9.20
CA VAL A 111 2.73 -14.21 -9.84
C VAL A 111 1.65 -13.15 -9.93
N LEU A 112 1.47 -12.58 -11.12
CA LEU A 112 0.41 -11.61 -11.34
C LEU A 112 -0.93 -12.30 -11.00
N PRO A 113 -1.86 -11.55 -10.39
CA PRO A 113 -3.18 -12.07 -10.09
C PRO A 113 -3.91 -12.51 -11.37
N PRO A 114 -4.99 -13.29 -11.24
CA PRO A 114 -5.78 -13.69 -12.39
C PRO A 114 -6.13 -12.45 -13.25
N PRO A 115 -5.87 -12.51 -14.56
CA PRO A 115 -6.12 -11.40 -15.46
C PRO A 115 -7.60 -11.03 -15.47
N GLY A 116 -7.89 -9.74 -15.58
CA GLY A 116 -9.23 -9.20 -15.45
C GLY A 116 -9.26 -7.69 -15.20
N GLY A 117 -10.46 -7.19 -14.95
CA GLY A 117 -10.72 -5.77 -14.68
C GLY A 117 -10.95 -5.51 -13.18
N GLN A 118 -10.33 -4.47 -12.63
CA GLN A 118 -10.60 -3.98 -11.28
C GLN A 118 -11.27 -2.60 -11.35
N ASP A 119 -12.47 -2.45 -10.77
CA ASP A 119 -13.01 -1.11 -10.54
C ASP A 119 -12.42 -0.55 -9.25
N LEU A 120 -11.66 0.54 -9.35
CA LEU A 120 -10.97 1.19 -8.23
C LEU A 120 -11.54 2.58 -7.92
N ARG A 121 -12.67 2.97 -8.53
CA ARG A 121 -13.30 4.26 -8.26
C ARG A 121 -13.71 4.36 -6.79
N PRO A 122 -13.30 5.36 -6.00
CA PRO A 122 -13.69 5.51 -4.59
C PRO A 122 -15.15 6.01 -4.47
N ALA A 123 -16.12 5.31 -5.07
CA ALA A 123 -17.51 5.70 -5.14
C ALA A 123 -18.11 5.82 -3.74
N GLY A 124 -18.25 7.06 -3.25
CA GLY A 124 -18.73 7.35 -1.90
C GLY A 124 -17.76 7.01 -0.76
N ALA A 125 -16.53 6.61 -1.07
CA ALA A 125 -15.54 6.31 -0.03
C ALA A 125 -15.02 7.61 0.61
N ARG A 126 -14.79 7.58 1.92
CA ARG A 126 -14.24 8.73 2.67
C ARG A 126 -12.80 9.06 2.29
N GLY A 127 -12.10 8.09 1.72
CA GLY A 127 -10.73 8.21 1.27
C GLY A 127 -10.21 6.91 0.66
N LEU A 128 -8.96 6.93 0.23
CA LEU A 128 -8.24 5.80 -0.33
C LEU A 128 -7.03 5.44 0.53
N THR A 129 -6.87 4.16 0.83
CA THR A 129 -5.64 3.57 1.35
C THR A 129 -5.00 2.69 0.28
N LEU A 130 -3.74 2.98 -0.07
CA LEU A 130 -2.91 2.15 -0.94
C LEU A 130 -1.82 1.48 -0.11
N LEU A 131 -1.75 0.15 -0.15
CA LEU A 131 -0.67 -0.63 0.46
C LEU A 131 0.36 -1.04 -0.60
N VAL A 132 1.64 -0.84 -0.30
CA VAL A 132 2.76 -1.33 -1.12
C VAL A 132 3.64 -2.18 -0.22
N ASP A 133 3.67 -3.49 -0.47
CA ASP A 133 4.52 -4.40 0.30
C ASP A 133 5.94 -4.43 -0.26
N HIS A 134 6.91 -4.64 0.62
CA HIS A 134 8.33 -4.74 0.30
C HIS A 134 8.84 -3.58 -0.59
N ALA A 135 8.41 -2.35 -0.31
CA ALA A 135 8.66 -1.15 -1.11
C ALA A 135 10.16 -0.86 -1.32
N ASP A 136 11.03 -1.31 -0.43
CA ASP A 136 12.49 -1.24 -0.58
C ASP A 136 13.05 -2.20 -1.65
N GLN A 137 12.28 -3.21 -2.06
CA GLN A 137 12.64 -4.12 -3.16
C GLN A 137 12.10 -3.68 -4.52
N TRP A 138 11.28 -2.63 -4.56
CA TRP A 138 10.76 -2.09 -5.81
C TRP A 138 11.83 -1.23 -6.50
N PRO A 139 12.00 -1.34 -7.83
CA PRO A 139 12.75 -0.33 -8.57
C PRO A 139 12.15 1.06 -8.33
N LEU A 140 12.98 2.05 -8.01
CA LEU A 140 12.53 3.41 -7.71
C LEU A 140 11.65 3.98 -8.84
N THR A 141 12.01 3.72 -10.09
CA THR A 141 11.23 4.13 -11.26
C THR A 141 9.80 3.60 -11.24
N HIS A 142 9.58 2.37 -10.78
CA HIS A 142 8.23 1.80 -10.68
C HIS A 142 7.41 2.49 -9.58
N LEU A 143 8.04 2.82 -8.45
CA LEU A 143 7.39 3.60 -7.38
C LEU A 143 7.05 5.01 -7.86
N THR A 144 7.93 5.67 -8.60
CA THR A 144 7.66 6.99 -9.19
C THR A 144 6.43 6.95 -10.11
N TRP A 145 6.33 5.94 -10.99
CA TRP A 145 5.12 5.74 -11.81
C TRP A 145 3.88 5.41 -10.96
N LEU A 146 4.03 4.65 -9.88
CA LEU A 146 2.92 4.40 -8.96
C LEU A 146 2.43 5.69 -8.30
N PHE A 147 3.33 6.59 -7.91
CA PHE A 147 2.98 7.87 -7.28
C PHE A 147 2.33 8.85 -8.25
N SER A 148 2.57 8.74 -9.56
CA SER A 148 1.88 9.55 -10.57
C SER A 148 0.48 9.06 -10.92
N ASN A 149 0.06 7.89 -10.42
CA ASN A 149 -1.21 7.27 -10.80
C ASN A 149 -2.42 8.15 -10.41
N ALA A 150 -3.34 8.33 -11.35
CA ALA A 150 -4.56 9.12 -11.22
C ALA A 150 -5.42 8.70 -10.03
N LEU A 151 -5.32 7.42 -9.60
CA LEU A 151 -5.96 6.92 -8.40
C LEU A 151 -5.63 7.75 -7.14
N LEU A 152 -4.38 8.23 -7.03
CA LEU A 152 -3.89 8.98 -5.86
C LEU A 152 -4.22 10.48 -5.91
N HIS A 153 -4.56 11.00 -7.09
CA HIS A 153 -4.68 12.44 -7.34
C HIS A 153 -6.12 12.92 -7.49
N ARG A 154 -7.09 12.07 -7.16
CA ARG A 154 -8.52 12.39 -7.29
C ARG A 154 -8.90 13.62 -6.45
N PRO A 155 -9.59 14.61 -7.04
CA PRO A 155 -10.10 15.75 -6.30
C PRO A 155 -11.09 15.32 -5.22
N GLY A 156 -10.98 15.92 -4.03
CA GLY A 156 -11.92 15.70 -2.92
C GLY A 156 -11.79 14.37 -2.19
N VAL A 157 -10.90 13.46 -2.62
CA VAL A 157 -10.68 12.16 -1.97
C VAL A 157 -9.27 12.14 -1.38
N PRO A 158 -9.10 12.10 -0.04
CA PRO A 158 -7.77 11.95 0.56
C PRO A 158 -7.19 10.57 0.25
N ALA A 159 -5.89 10.52 -0.02
CA ALA A 159 -5.13 9.32 -0.33
C ALA A 159 -4.02 9.09 0.70
N ARG A 160 -3.90 7.84 1.16
CA ARG A 160 -2.95 7.39 2.17
C ARG A 160 -2.16 6.21 1.62
N VAL A 161 -0.87 6.41 1.37
CA VAL A 161 0.01 5.35 0.84
C VAL A 161 0.85 4.81 1.99
N LEU A 162 0.69 3.54 2.32
CA LEU A 162 1.49 2.84 3.31
C LEU A 162 2.51 1.96 2.60
N LEU A 163 3.79 2.34 2.69
CA LEU A 163 4.93 1.63 2.12
C LEU A 163 5.55 0.75 3.22
N LEU A 164 5.53 -0.56 3.03
CA LEU A 164 6.16 -1.50 3.96
C LEU A 164 7.57 -1.83 3.47
N ALA A 165 8.59 -1.71 4.33
CA ALA A 165 9.98 -1.95 3.95
C ALA A 165 10.78 -2.58 5.08
N HIS A 166 11.85 -3.31 4.80
CA HIS A 166 12.71 -3.91 5.83
C HIS A 166 13.60 -2.83 6.46
N GLY A 167 14.20 -1.97 5.62
CA GLY A 167 15.10 -0.90 6.05
C GLY A 167 14.60 0.52 5.81
N ALA A 168 15.40 1.49 6.23
CA ALA A 168 15.19 2.91 5.94
C ALA A 168 16.06 3.41 4.77
N ASP A 169 16.99 2.61 4.26
CA ASP A 169 18.03 3.07 3.32
C ASP A 169 17.48 3.58 1.99
N ALA A 170 16.40 2.97 1.49
CA ALA A 170 15.75 3.40 0.26
C ALA A 170 14.87 4.66 0.44
N TRP A 171 14.53 5.02 1.69
CA TRP A 171 13.55 6.08 1.97
C TRP A 171 13.95 7.46 1.44
N PRO A 172 15.19 7.95 1.56
CA PRO A 172 15.56 9.28 1.05
C PRO A 172 15.26 9.46 -0.44
N ALA A 173 15.53 8.45 -1.27
CA ALA A 173 15.26 8.49 -2.71
C ALA A 173 13.76 8.46 -3.01
N VAL A 174 13.01 7.61 -2.31
CA VAL A 174 11.54 7.53 -2.43
C VAL A 174 10.87 8.84 -2.00
N ARG A 175 11.32 9.43 -0.89
CA ARG A 175 10.85 10.73 -0.41
C ARG A 175 11.13 11.85 -1.41
N ALA A 176 12.29 11.85 -2.05
CA ALA A 176 12.62 12.82 -3.10
C ALA A 176 11.66 12.70 -4.29
N ALA A 177 11.32 11.48 -4.73
CA ALA A 177 10.33 11.27 -5.79
C ALA A 177 8.93 11.81 -5.41
N LEU A 178 8.54 11.67 -4.13
CA LEU A 178 7.25 12.15 -3.60
C LEU A 178 7.15 13.67 -3.47
N ALA A 179 8.28 14.39 -3.40
CA ALA A 179 8.29 15.85 -3.30
C ALA A 179 7.59 16.52 -4.50
N ASN A 180 7.71 15.91 -5.69
CA ASN A 180 7.04 16.37 -6.91
C ASN A 180 5.50 16.29 -6.84
N HIS A 181 4.97 15.53 -5.89
CA HIS A 181 3.53 15.32 -5.72
C HIS A 181 2.95 16.07 -4.51
N GLN A 182 3.74 16.93 -3.86
CA GLN A 182 3.35 17.67 -2.64
C GLN A 182 2.76 16.77 -1.55
N ALA A 183 3.22 15.51 -1.47
CA ALA A 183 2.73 14.55 -0.50
C ALA A 183 3.30 14.85 0.90
N GLY A 184 2.47 14.74 1.94
CA GLY A 184 2.98 14.67 3.31
C GLY A 184 3.76 13.36 3.49
N THR A 185 5.02 13.42 3.90
CA THR A 185 5.85 12.21 4.03
C THR A 185 6.26 11.97 5.48
N SER A 186 6.26 10.71 5.91
CA SER A 186 6.74 10.31 7.23
C SER A 186 7.39 8.93 7.18
N ALA A 187 8.35 8.67 8.06
CA ALA A 187 8.92 7.34 8.26
C ALA A 187 8.77 6.92 9.71
N VAL A 188 8.43 5.65 9.94
CA VAL A 188 8.22 5.08 11.27
C VAL A 188 8.92 3.73 11.32
N ALA A 189 9.79 3.57 12.32
CA ALA A 189 10.38 2.29 12.67
C ALA A 189 9.41 1.51 13.57
N LEU A 190 9.18 0.25 13.25
CA LEU A 190 8.53 -0.71 14.12
C LEU A 190 9.53 -1.12 15.19
N ALA A 191 9.12 -0.96 16.45
CA ALA A 191 9.82 -1.55 17.57
C ALA A 191 9.90 -3.07 17.36
N PRO A 192 11.06 -3.71 17.61
CA PRO A 192 11.15 -5.17 17.64
C PRO A 192 10.09 -5.73 18.58
N LEU A 193 9.52 -6.87 18.24
CA LEU A 193 8.77 -7.65 19.21
C LEU A 193 9.76 -8.04 20.31
N GLY A 194 9.64 -7.40 21.48
CA GLY A 194 10.31 -7.89 22.67
C GLY A 194 9.96 -9.36 22.83
N ARG A 195 10.95 -10.23 22.97
CA ARG A 195 10.68 -11.60 23.46
C ARG A 195 9.91 -11.41 24.77
N GLY A 196 8.69 -11.94 24.84
CA GLY A 196 8.10 -12.20 26.16
C GLY A 196 9.10 -13.01 26.99
N PRO A 197 9.13 -12.85 28.32
CA PRO A 197 10.06 -13.58 29.16
C PRO A 197 9.97 -15.07 28.83
N ALA A 198 11.13 -15.71 28.62
CA ALA A 198 11.17 -17.16 28.42
C ALA A 198 10.51 -17.83 29.64
N PRO A 199 9.68 -18.86 29.45
CA PRO A 199 9.22 -19.66 30.58
C PRO A 199 10.47 -20.22 31.29
N ALA A 200 10.52 -20.00 32.61
CA ALA A 200 11.56 -20.55 33.49
C ALA A 200 11.46 -22.07 33.57
#